data_AF-A0A3D5USM8-F1
#
_entry.id   AF-A0A3D5USM8-F1
#
_cell.length_a   1.000
_cell.length_b   1.000
_cell.length_c   1.000
_cell.angle_alpha   90.00
_cell.angle_beta   90.00
_cell.angle_gamma   90.00
#
_symmetry.space_group_name_H-M   'P 1'
#
loop_
_entity.id
_entity.type
_entity.pdbx_description
1 polymer ?
#
loop_
_entity_poly.entity_id
_entity_poly.type
_entity_poly.pdbx_seq_one_letter_code
_entity_poly.pdbx_strand_id
1 'polypeptide(L)'
;MSIQRQIAIWAAVITVFILMLWLLKGILLPFVAGMAIAYFLDPLADRLEKYGLSRGAATGVITISFILIAIILMIVLVPVLYNQLVALVEIAPTVLQRGQEFLLQVGNGRLGRLLGVHGPDVEQAISKSLSGSLDWLVNLVTSLGSQGLQLVALISLIVVTPVVAFYMLLDWDRMVERVDALLPRDHQATIRRLAREINAVLEGFVRGQVIVCLVLGVIYAVGLTLVGLKFGLIVGILAGIISFIPYLGTILGFIIGVALALFQFWPDYVQIGMVVGVFAIGQFIEGNFLSPKLV
;
A
#
# COMPACT_ATOMS: atom_id res chain seq x y z
N MET A 1 28.35 36.50 -17.26
CA MET A 1 29.08 35.55 -16.38
C MET A 1 29.72 34.49 -17.25
N SER A 2 30.93 34.01 -16.93
CA SER A 2 31.52 32.87 -17.67
C SER A 2 30.74 31.59 -17.33
N ILE A 3 30.58 30.71 -18.33
CA ILE A 3 29.88 29.41 -18.20
C ILE A 3 30.44 28.59 -17.03
N GLN A 4 31.76 28.62 -16.81
CA GLN A 4 32.42 27.96 -15.68
C GLN A 4 31.91 28.43 -14.31
N ARG A 5 31.62 29.74 -14.16
CA ARG A 5 31.12 30.30 -12.91
C ARG A 5 29.67 29.93 -12.66
N GLN A 6 28.84 29.84 -13.71
CA GLN A 6 27.48 29.33 -13.62
C GLN A 6 27.47 27.85 -13.22
N ILE A 7 28.30 27.01 -13.87
CA ILE A 7 28.42 25.58 -13.53
C ILE A 7 28.86 25.40 -12.07
N ALA A 8 29.86 26.15 -11.60
CA ALA A 8 30.31 26.07 -10.21
C ALA A 8 29.22 26.46 -9.20
N ILE A 9 28.45 27.52 -9.50
CA ILE A 9 27.33 27.95 -8.64
C ILE A 9 26.23 26.88 -8.62
N TRP A 10 25.82 26.36 -9.77
CA TRP A 10 24.79 25.30 -9.83
C TRP A 10 25.25 24.02 -9.14
N ALA A 11 26.51 23.62 -9.32
CA ALA A 11 27.07 22.45 -8.64
C ALA A 11 27.09 22.64 -7.11
N ALA A 12 27.47 23.83 -6.63
CA ALA A 12 27.44 24.14 -5.20
C ALA A 12 26.00 24.12 -4.64
N VAL A 13 25.05 24.72 -5.35
CA VAL A 13 23.62 24.72 -4.97
C VAL A 13 23.08 23.30 -4.91
N ILE A 14 23.36 22.46 -5.92
CA ILE A 14 22.93 21.06 -5.94
C ILE A 14 23.56 20.28 -4.78
N THR A 15 24.86 20.49 -4.51
CA THR A 15 25.54 19.79 -3.42
C THR A 15 24.95 20.15 -2.06
N VAL A 16 24.72 21.45 -1.80
CA VAL A 16 24.08 21.91 -0.56
C VAL A 16 22.66 21.37 -0.46
N PHE A 17 21.91 21.35 -1.56
CA PHE A 17 20.55 20.80 -1.59
C PHE A 17 20.53 19.30 -1.27
N ILE A 18 21.43 18.50 -1.86
CA ILE A 18 21.55 17.07 -1.58
C ILE A 18 21.97 16.83 -0.12
N LEU A 19 22.93 17.59 0.41
CA LEU A 19 23.35 17.50 1.81
C LEU A 19 22.20 17.84 2.77
N MET A 20 21.41 18.88 2.44
CA MET A 20 20.22 19.26 3.20
C MET A 20 19.18 18.14 3.19
N LEU A 21 18.87 17.57 2.01
CA LEU A 21 17.94 16.44 1.90
C LEU A 21 18.43 15.22 2.69
N TRP A 22 19.73 14.94 2.66
CA TRP A 22 20.30 13.81 3.40
C TRP A 22 20.22 14.01 4.92
N LEU A 23 20.44 15.24 5.40
CA LEU A 23 20.35 15.60 6.81
C LEU A 23 18.89 15.60 7.31
N LEU A 24 17.95 16.11 6.49
CA LEU A 24 16.54 16.27 6.86
C LEU A 24 15.66 15.07 6.52
N LYS A 25 16.19 14.01 5.88
CA LYS A 25 15.39 12.86 5.41
C LYS A 25 14.46 12.25 6.46
N GLY A 26 14.86 12.25 7.74
CA GLY A 26 14.07 11.70 8.84
C GLY A 26 12.80 12.50 9.17
N ILE A 27 12.79 13.79 8.85
CA ILE A 27 11.66 14.71 9.08
C ILE A 27 10.91 14.99 7.78
N LEU A 28 11.56 14.82 6.63
CA LEU A 28 10.98 15.09 5.31
C LEU A 28 9.76 14.21 5.02
N LEU A 29 9.75 12.95 5.47
CA LEU A 29 8.68 11.99 5.20
C LEU A 29 7.31 12.47 5.72
N PRO A 30 7.14 12.82 7.01
CA PRO A 30 5.90 13.43 7.51
C PRO A 30 5.45 14.68 6.73
N PHE A 31 6.41 15.49 6.27
CA PHE A 31 6.12 16.70 5.50
C PHE A 31 5.58 16.41 4.11
N VAL A 32 6.24 15.51 3.37
CA VAL A 32 5.81 15.08 2.04
C VAL A 32 4.48 14.33 2.12
N ALA A 33 4.32 13.44 3.10
CA ALA A 33 3.07 12.74 3.33
C ALA A 33 1.93 13.71 3.70
N GLY A 34 2.19 14.67 4.59
CA GLY A 34 1.21 15.69 4.97
C GLY A 34 0.81 16.59 3.81
N MET A 35 1.77 16.96 2.94
CA MET A 35 1.49 17.73 1.72
C MET A 35 0.65 16.92 0.72
N ALA A 36 0.94 15.63 0.52
CA ALA A 36 0.14 14.76 -0.34
C ALA A 36 -1.29 14.59 0.20
N ILE A 37 -1.42 14.37 1.52
CA ILE A 37 -2.73 14.30 2.18
C ILE A 37 -3.48 15.63 2.04
N ALA A 38 -2.83 16.77 2.28
CA ALA A 38 -3.43 18.09 2.11
C ALA A 38 -3.94 18.28 0.68
N TYR A 39 -3.12 17.98 -0.33
CA TYR A 39 -3.53 18.02 -1.74
C TYR A 39 -4.79 17.17 -2.00
N PHE A 40 -4.88 15.97 -1.44
CA PHE A 40 -6.06 15.11 -1.62
C PHE A 40 -7.30 15.58 -0.85
N LEU A 41 -7.11 16.25 0.27
CA LEU A 41 -8.19 16.73 1.13
C LEU A 41 -8.66 18.14 0.76
N ASP A 42 -7.88 18.89 -0.01
CA ASP A 42 -8.20 20.25 -0.46
C ASP A 42 -9.54 20.35 -1.21
N PRO A 43 -9.87 19.47 -2.19
CA PRO A 43 -11.20 19.50 -2.82
C PRO A 43 -12.36 19.22 -1.86
N LEU A 44 -12.11 18.53 -0.73
CA LEU A 44 -13.10 18.33 0.32
C LEU A 44 -13.24 19.60 1.19
N ALA A 45 -12.14 20.30 1.45
CA ALA A 45 -12.15 21.58 2.17
C ALA A 45 -12.93 22.64 1.38
N ASP A 46 -12.66 22.77 0.08
CA ASP A 46 -13.39 23.66 -0.83
C ASP A 46 -14.89 23.37 -0.87
N ARG A 47 -15.28 22.10 -0.78
CA ARG A 47 -16.71 21.72 -0.71
C ARG A 47 -17.33 22.15 0.61
N LEU A 48 -16.64 21.97 1.75
CA LEU A 48 -17.12 22.41 3.05
C LEU A 48 -17.21 23.94 3.14
N GLU A 49 -16.28 24.67 2.53
CA GLU A 49 -16.35 26.13 2.42
C GLU A 49 -17.58 26.60 1.63
N LYS A 50 -17.91 25.90 0.53
CA LYS A 50 -19.16 26.15 -0.22
C LYS A 50 -20.43 25.92 0.61
N TYR A 51 -20.36 25.08 1.63
CA TYR A 51 -21.45 24.89 2.61
C TYR A 51 -21.46 25.91 3.75
N GLY A 52 -20.56 26.91 3.73
CA GLY A 52 -20.55 28.04 4.66
C GLY A 52 -19.55 27.94 5.82
N LEU A 53 -18.67 26.94 5.83
CA LEU A 53 -17.58 26.86 6.82
C LEU A 53 -16.45 27.82 6.45
N SER A 54 -15.77 28.40 7.46
CA SER A 54 -14.50 29.10 7.22
C SER A 54 -13.39 28.09 6.89
N ARG A 55 -12.35 28.50 6.15
CA ARG A 55 -11.19 27.65 5.79
C ARG A 55 -10.62 26.89 6.99
N GLY A 56 -10.46 27.57 8.13
CA GLY A 56 -9.97 26.96 9.37
C GLY A 56 -10.93 25.92 9.95
N ALA A 57 -12.24 26.18 9.92
CA ALA A 57 -13.24 25.22 10.38
C ALA A 57 -13.34 23.99 9.45
N ALA A 58 -13.33 24.20 8.13
CA ALA A 58 -13.31 23.12 7.14
C ALA A 58 -12.09 22.22 7.33
N THR A 59 -10.90 22.83 7.43
CA THR A 59 -9.63 22.13 7.68
C THR A 59 -9.65 21.36 9.00
N GLY A 60 -10.18 21.96 10.07
CA GLY A 60 -10.31 21.34 11.38
C GLY A 60 -11.24 20.13 11.38
N VAL A 61 -12.43 20.26 10.78
CA VAL A 61 -13.39 19.16 10.64
C VAL A 61 -12.79 18.00 9.85
N ILE A 62 -12.15 18.28 8.72
CA ILE A 62 -11.51 17.26 7.88
C ILE A 62 -10.38 16.56 8.64
N THR A 63 -9.50 17.32 9.28
CA THR A 63 -8.35 16.77 10.01
C THR A 63 -8.80 15.92 11.18
N ILE A 64 -9.76 16.39 11.98
CA ILE A 64 -10.31 15.62 13.11
C ILE A 64 -10.99 14.35 12.59
N SER A 65 -11.82 14.45 11.54
CA SER A 65 -12.48 13.29 10.95
C SER A 65 -11.49 12.26 10.42
N PHE A 66 -10.44 12.72 9.73
CA PHE A 66 -9.36 11.87 9.22
C PHE A 66 -8.60 11.17 10.35
N ILE A 67 -8.20 11.90 11.39
CA ILE A 67 -7.53 11.35 12.56
C ILE A 67 -8.43 10.32 13.27
N LEU A 68 -9.71 10.63 13.46
CA LEU A 68 -10.65 9.70 14.09
C LEU A 68 -10.82 8.42 13.27
N ILE A 69 -11.01 8.52 11.95
CA ILE A 69 -11.10 7.36 11.06
C ILE A 69 -9.80 6.55 11.11
N ALA A 70 -8.64 7.21 11.05
CA ALA A 70 -7.34 6.54 11.12
C ALA A 70 -7.13 5.82 12.46
N ILE A 71 -7.49 6.44 13.59
CA ILE A 71 -7.41 5.83 14.93
C ILE A 71 -8.36 4.64 15.03
N ILE A 72 -9.60 4.77 14.58
CA ILE A 72 -10.59 3.66 14.60
C ILE A 72 -10.08 2.50 13.73
N LEU A 73 -9.61 2.81 12.52
CA LEU A 73 -9.05 1.81 11.62
C LEU A 73 -7.82 1.15 12.26
N MET A 74 -6.96 1.92 12.93
CA MET A 74 -5.78 1.38 13.61
C MET A 74 -6.17 0.46 14.77
N ILE A 75 -7.12 0.86 15.62
CA ILE A 75 -7.58 0.07 16.78
C ILE A 75 -8.30 -1.21 16.34
N VAL A 76 -9.03 -1.20 15.23
CA VAL A 76 -9.77 -2.39 14.76
C VAL A 76 -8.89 -3.28 13.89
N LEU A 77 -8.23 -2.69 12.88
CA LEU A 77 -7.52 -3.42 11.85
C LEU A 77 -6.18 -3.97 12.36
N VAL A 78 -5.37 -3.16 13.07
CA VAL A 78 -4.03 -3.57 13.47
C VAL A 78 -4.06 -4.80 14.37
N PRO A 79 -4.92 -4.91 15.41
CA PRO A 79 -4.97 -6.12 16.22
C PRO A 79 -5.44 -7.34 15.44
N VAL A 80 -6.39 -7.17 14.52
CA VAL A 80 -6.88 -8.27 13.67
C VAL A 80 -5.77 -8.78 12.74
N LEU A 81 -5.03 -7.87 12.11
CA LEU A 81 -3.87 -8.21 11.27
C LEU A 81 -2.75 -8.82 12.12
N TYR A 82 -2.44 -8.24 13.28
CA TYR A 82 -1.39 -8.75 14.18
C TYR A 82 -1.71 -10.18 14.64
N ASN A 83 -2.92 -10.42 15.13
CA ASN A 83 -3.33 -11.76 15.59
C ASN A 83 -3.31 -12.77 14.45
N GLN A 84 -3.73 -12.38 13.25
CA GLN A 84 -3.65 -13.25 12.08
C GLN A 84 -2.20 -13.49 11.62
N LEU A 85 -1.29 -12.51 11.74
CA LEU A 85 0.14 -12.69 11.45
C LEU A 85 0.80 -13.63 12.48
N VAL A 86 0.51 -13.46 13.76
CA VAL A 86 1.00 -14.36 14.83
C VAL A 86 0.49 -15.78 14.58
N ALA A 87 -0.80 -15.96 14.33
CA ALA A 87 -1.37 -17.27 14.03
C ALA A 87 -0.80 -17.89 12.73
N LEU A 88 -0.44 -17.06 11.74
CA LEU A 88 0.25 -17.54 10.53
C LEU A 88 1.64 -18.08 10.88
N VAL A 89 2.41 -17.38 11.72
CA VAL A 89 3.74 -17.83 12.16
C VAL A 89 3.66 -19.10 13.00
N GLU A 90 2.66 -19.21 13.88
CA GLU A 90 2.45 -20.42 14.70
C GLU A 90 2.06 -21.64 13.85
N ILE A 91 1.26 -21.44 12.81
CA ILE A 91 0.78 -22.52 11.94
C ILE A 91 1.73 -22.79 10.76
N ALA A 92 2.64 -21.85 10.45
CA ALA A 92 3.63 -21.96 9.38
C ALA A 92 4.40 -23.29 9.37
N PRO A 93 5.02 -23.78 10.47
CA PRO A 93 5.75 -25.04 10.44
C PRO A 93 4.86 -26.23 10.01
N THR A 94 3.61 -26.26 10.48
CA THR A 94 2.62 -27.29 10.09
C THR A 94 2.21 -27.17 8.62
N VAL A 95 2.03 -25.94 8.13
CA VAL A 95 1.73 -25.66 6.71
C VAL A 95 2.89 -26.11 5.82
N LEU A 96 4.13 -25.87 6.24
CA LEU A 96 5.30 -26.30 5.50
C LEU A 96 5.48 -27.81 5.50
N GLN A 97 5.22 -28.49 6.62
CA GLN A 97 5.25 -29.96 6.67
C GLN A 97 4.22 -30.57 5.69
N ARG A 98 2.99 -30.05 5.68
CA ARG A 98 1.97 -30.48 4.71
C ARG A 98 2.34 -30.12 3.27
N GLY A 99 2.98 -28.96 3.07
CA GLY A 99 3.52 -28.56 1.76
C GLY A 99 4.64 -29.50 1.28
N GLN A 100 5.52 -29.94 2.18
CA GLN A 100 6.55 -30.94 1.88
C GLN A 100 5.93 -32.29 1.52
N GLU A 101 4.97 -32.77 2.31
CA GLU A 101 4.23 -34.00 2.01
C GLU A 101 3.52 -33.92 0.65
N PHE A 102 2.88 -32.79 0.35
CA PHE A 102 2.27 -32.51 -0.95
C PHE A 102 3.30 -32.54 -2.10
N LEU A 103 4.41 -31.83 -1.96
CA LEU A 103 5.47 -31.80 -2.97
C LEU A 103 6.09 -33.17 -3.19
N LEU A 104 6.28 -33.97 -2.14
CA LEU A 104 6.75 -35.35 -2.23
C LEU A 104 5.71 -36.27 -2.88
N GLN A 105 4.42 -36.06 -2.61
CA GLN A 105 3.33 -36.83 -3.22
C GLN A 105 3.18 -36.53 -4.73
N VAL A 106 3.24 -35.24 -5.11
CA VAL A 106 3.23 -34.81 -6.52
C VAL A 106 4.52 -35.22 -7.23
N GLY A 107 5.65 -35.04 -6.55
CA GLY A 107 6.99 -35.44 -6.97
C GLY A 107 7.06 -36.92 -7.26
N ASN A 108 6.64 -37.80 -6.35
CA ASN A 108 6.65 -39.25 -6.57
C ASN A 108 5.51 -39.76 -7.50
N GLY A 109 4.57 -38.88 -7.85
CA GLY A 109 3.47 -39.15 -8.76
C GLY A 109 3.88 -39.18 -10.24
N ARG A 110 2.91 -39.42 -11.14
CA ARG A 110 3.13 -39.40 -12.61
C ARG A 110 3.70 -38.05 -13.09
N LEU A 111 3.33 -36.95 -12.41
CA LEU A 111 3.73 -35.59 -12.77
C LEU A 111 5.21 -35.32 -12.47
N GLY A 112 5.73 -35.71 -11.31
CA GLY A 112 7.16 -35.52 -11.05
C GLY A 112 8.04 -36.41 -11.92
N ARG A 113 7.56 -37.56 -12.41
CA ARG A 113 8.34 -38.46 -13.28
C ARG A 113 8.52 -37.83 -14.66
N LEU A 114 7.52 -37.06 -15.10
CA LEU A 114 7.56 -36.25 -16.31
C LEU A 114 8.43 -34.99 -16.14
N LEU A 115 8.47 -34.39 -14.95
CA LEU A 115 9.22 -33.17 -14.66
C LEU A 115 10.68 -33.41 -14.24
N GLY A 116 11.12 -34.66 -14.07
CA GLY A 116 12.48 -35.00 -13.62
C GLY A 116 12.76 -34.66 -12.15
N VAL A 117 11.73 -34.33 -11.37
CA VAL A 117 11.83 -33.92 -9.97
C VAL A 117 11.70 -35.16 -9.09
N HIS A 118 12.77 -35.97 -9.01
CA HIS A 118 12.83 -37.22 -8.26
C HIS A 118 14.18 -37.37 -7.54
N GLY A 119 14.17 -37.82 -6.28
CA GLY A 119 15.36 -38.25 -5.55
C GLY A 119 15.64 -37.48 -4.24
N PRO A 120 16.59 -37.97 -3.43
CA PRO A 120 16.92 -37.44 -2.10
C PRO A 120 17.49 -36.00 -2.13
N ASP A 121 18.06 -35.57 -3.26
CA ASP A 121 18.57 -34.20 -3.44
C ASP A 121 17.45 -33.15 -3.52
N VAL A 122 16.29 -33.52 -4.07
CA VAL A 122 15.10 -32.65 -4.12
C VAL A 122 14.50 -32.50 -2.72
N GLU A 123 14.47 -33.58 -1.94
CA GLU A 123 13.97 -33.61 -0.57
C GLU A 123 14.86 -32.75 0.37
N GLN A 124 16.18 -32.80 0.18
CA GLN A 124 17.12 -31.91 0.88
C GLN A 124 17.04 -30.45 0.41
N ALA A 125 16.84 -30.18 -0.87
CA ALA A 125 16.70 -28.82 -1.38
C ALA A 125 15.39 -28.16 -0.89
N ILE A 126 14.29 -28.90 -0.91
CA ILE A 126 12.98 -28.46 -0.40
C ILE A 126 13.06 -28.18 1.11
N SER A 127 13.61 -29.10 1.90
CA SER A 127 13.70 -28.92 3.36
C SER A 127 14.58 -27.74 3.76
N LYS A 128 15.72 -27.53 3.09
CA LYS A 128 16.68 -26.45 3.38
C LYS A 128 16.20 -25.06 2.91
N SER A 129 15.50 -24.96 1.78
CA SER A 129 14.87 -23.70 1.33
C SER A 129 13.69 -23.31 2.20
N LEU A 130 12.89 -24.27 2.66
CA LEU A 130 11.71 -24.01 3.47
C LEU A 130 12.05 -23.56 4.90
N SER A 131 13.06 -24.15 5.53
CA SER A 131 13.48 -23.75 6.89
C SER A 131 14.11 -22.35 6.93
N GLY A 132 14.97 -22.00 5.97
CA GLY A 132 15.60 -20.68 5.90
C GLY A 132 14.65 -19.54 5.50
N SER A 133 13.50 -19.88 4.90
CA SER A 133 12.50 -18.90 4.46
C SER A 133 11.50 -18.50 5.56
N LEU A 134 11.53 -19.10 6.75
CA LEU A 134 10.65 -18.69 7.86
C LEU A 134 11.32 -17.74 8.85
N ASP A 135 12.65 -17.76 8.93
CA ASP A 135 13.39 -16.93 9.88
C ASP A 135 13.13 -15.44 9.67
N TRP A 136 12.95 -14.99 8.43
CA TRP A 136 12.61 -13.58 8.16
C TRP A 136 11.18 -13.22 8.62
N LEU A 137 10.20 -14.14 8.51
CA LEU A 137 8.83 -13.93 9.00
C LEU A 137 8.78 -13.90 10.52
N VAL A 138 9.49 -14.83 11.18
CA VAL A 138 9.62 -14.88 12.64
C VAL A 138 10.31 -13.63 13.17
N ASN A 139 11.40 -13.20 12.52
CA ASN A 139 12.11 -11.97 12.88
C ASN A 139 11.24 -10.72 12.65
N LEU A 140 10.40 -10.70 11.62
CA LEU A 140 9.47 -9.60 11.36
C LEU A 140 8.40 -9.51 12.46
N VAL A 141 7.75 -10.62 12.82
CA VAL A 141 6.74 -10.64 13.89
C VAL A 141 7.34 -10.30 15.26
N THR A 142 8.50 -10.86 15.59
CA THR A 142 9.19 -10.55 16.86
C THR A 142 9.68 -9.10 16.91
N SER A 143 10.13 -8.53 15.79
CA SER A 143 10.51 -7.11 15.69
C SER A 143 9.31 -6.18 15.89
N LEU A 144 8.14 -6.52 15.33
CA LEU A 144 6.89 -5.79 15.53
C LEU A 144 6.42 -5.84 17.00
N GLY A 145 6.61 -6.97 17.67
CA GLY A 145 6.16 -7.18 19.06
C GLY A 145 7.11 -6.64 20.15
N SER A 146 8.43 -6.56 19.89
CA SER A 146 9.43 -6.31 20.95
C SER A 146 10.24 -5.03 20.81
N GLN A 147 10.18 -4.31 19.67
CA GLN A 147 10.98 -3.10 19.46
C GLN A 147 10.17 -1.82 19.67
N GLY A 148 10.08 -1.37 20.93
CA GLY A 148 9.49 -0.06 21.28
C GLY A 148 10.19 1.15 20.63
N LEU A 149 11.43 1.01 20.13
CA LEU A 149 12.12 2.09 19.41
C LEU A 149 11.55 2.36 18.00
N GLN A 150 10.98 1.36 17.31
CA GLN A 150 10.31 1.58 16.02
C GLN A 150 8.95 2.25 16.20
N LEU A 151 8.34 2.11 17.37
CA LEU A 151 7.14 2.86 17.74
C LEU A 151 7.42 4.36 17.80
N VAL A 152 8.62 4.82 18.19
CA VAL A 152 8.90 6.28 18.21
C VAL A 152 8.87 6.88 16.80
N ALA A 153 9.42 6.19 15.80
CA ALA A 153 9.36 6.63 14.40
C ALA A 153 7.93 6.57 13.84
N LEU A 154 7.18 5.50 14.15
CA LEU A 154 5.78 5.37 13.75
C LEU A 154 4.86 6.38 14.46
N ILE A 155 5.08 6.64 15.75
CA ILE A 155 4.36 7.66 16.53
C ILE A 155 4.71 9.04 15.99
N SER A 156 5.98 9.31 15.69
CA SER A 156 6.37 10.56 15.03
C SER A 156 5.64 10.71 13.70
N LEU A 157 5.57 9.68 12.86
CA LEU A 157 4.83 9.74 11.60
C LEU A 157 3.31 9.93 11.83
N ILE A 158 2.70 9.16 12.73
CA ILE A 158 1.25 9.17 13.00
C ILE A 158 0.81 10.49 13.67
N VAL A 159 1.66 11.12 14.47
CA VAL A 159 1.33 12.39 15.16
C VAL A 159 1.74 13.60 14.35
N VAL A 160 2.95 13.60 13.77
CA VAL A 160 3.48 14.75 13.03
C VAL A 160 2.76 14.88 11.68
N THR A 161 2.49 13.79 10.97
CA THR A 161 1.88 13.86 9.62
C THR A 161 0.51 14.54 9.64
N PRO A 162 -0.44 14.22 10.53
CA PRO A 162 -1.73 14.93 10.57
C PRO A 162 -1.60 16.40 10.96
N VAL A 163 -0.65 16.74 11.85
CA VAL A 163 -0.38 18.14 12.21
C VAL A 163 0.17 18.90 11.00
N VAL A 164 1.13 18.33 10.28
CA VAL A 164 1.65 18.91 9.03
C VAL A 164 0.53 19.01 8.00
N ALA A 165 -0.27 17.96 7.81
CA ALA A 165 -1.38 17.95 6.86
C ALA A 165 -2.39 19.06 7.18
N PHE A 166 -2.70 19.30 8.47
CA PHE A 166 -3.55 20.40 8.90
C PHE A 166 -3.00 21.76 8.45
N TYR A 167 -1.73 22.06 8.76
CA TYR A 167 -1.13 23.34 8.37
C TYR A 167 -1.00 23.48 6.85
N MET A 168 -0.59 22.40 6.15
CA MET A 168 -0.49 22.38 4.70
C MET A 168 -1.85 22.61 4.03
N LEU A 169 -2.92 22.01 4.55
CA LEU A 169 -4.29 22.19 4.06
C LEU A 169 -4.84 23.59 4.37
N LEU A 170 -4.55 24.11 5.57
CA LEU A 170 -4.97 25.43 6.01
C LEU A 170 -4.38 26.54 5.12
N ASP A 171 -3.09 26.47 4.83
CA ASP A 171 -2.37 27.47 4.05
C ASP A 171 -2.24 27.11 2.56
N TRP A 172 -2.88 26.02 2.11
CA TRP A 172 -2.77 25.51 0.73
C TRP A 172 -3.02 26.58 -0.33
N ASP A 173 -4.15 27.29 -0.26
CA ASP A 173 -4.50 28.35 -1.21
C ASP A 173 -3.46 29.47 -1.26
N ARG A 174 -2.95 29.86 -0.08
CA ARG A 174 -1.91 30.89 0.03
C ARG A 174 -0.62 30.42 -0.59
N MET A 175 -0.25 29.15 -0.39
CA MET A 175 0.94 28.56 -1.00
C MET A 175 0.80 28.55 -2.53
N VAL A 176 -0.34 28.14 -3.06
CA VAL A 176 -0.63 28.14 -4.50
C VAL A 176 -0.59 29.56 -5.07
N GLU A 177 -1.20 30.55 -4.40
CA GLU A 177 -1.17 31.96 -4.82
C GLU A 177 0.26 32.52 -4.86
N ARG A 178 1.10 32.17 -3.87
CA ARG A 178 2.51 32.61 -3.86
C ARG A 178 3.32 31.97 -4.98
N VAL A 179 3.09 30.70 -5.29
CA VAL A 179 3.73 30.05 -6.44
C VAL A 179 3.25 30.68 -7.74
N ASP A 180 1.95 30.96 -7.85
CA ASP A 180 1.35 31.59 -9.03
C ASP A 180 1.87 33.02 -9.27
N ALA A 181 2.17 33.77 -8.20
CA ALA A 181 2.78 35.10 -8.27
C ALA A 181 4.24 35.10 -8.76
N LEU A 182 4.94 33.96 -8.68
CA LEU A 182 6.32 33.81 -9.16
C LEU A 182 6.39 33.40 -10.66
N LEU A 183 5.25 33.15 -11.30
CA LEU A 183 5.21 32.70 -12.69
C LEU A 183 5.68 33.80 -13.67
N PRO A 184 6.46 33.45 -14.70
CA PRO A 184 6.77 34.36 -15.79
C PRO A 184 5.50 34.85 -16.48
N ARG A 185 5.34 36.18 -16.62
CA ARG A 185 4.12 36.80 -17.17
C ARG A 185 3.74 36.29 -18.56
N ASP A 186 4.74 36.07 -19.41
CA ASP A 186 4.55 35.62 -20.79
C ASP A 186 3.97 34.19 -20.91
N HIS A 187 4.11 33.38 -19.85
CA HIS A 187 3.70 31.97 -19.85
C HIS A 187 2.66 31.64 -18.79
N GLN A 188 2.28 32.62 -17.95
CA GLN A 188 1.38 32.43 -16.82
C GLN A 188 0.04 31.80 -17.23
N ALA A 189 -0.57 32.25 -18.33
CA ALA A 189 -1.82 31.70 -18.83
C ALA A 189 -1.68 30.21 -19.22
N THR A 190 -0.59 29.86 -19.91
CA THR A 190 -0.30 28.47 -20.32
C THR A 190 -0.05 27.58 -19.11
N ILE A 191 0.76 28.05 -18.15
CA ILE A 191 1.08 27.30 -16.93
C ILE A 191 -0.19 27.05 -16.10
N ARG A 192 -1.02 28.07 -15.87
CA ARG A 192 -2.29 27.92 -15.14
C ARG A 192 -3.28 26.99 -15.84
N ARG A 193 -3.30 26.97 -17.18
CA ARG A 193 -4.12 26.02 -17.93
C ARG A 193 -3.62 24.59 -17.72
N LEU A 194 -2.33 24.34 -17.94
CA LEU A 194 -1.72 23.02 -17.75
C LEU A 194 -1.85 22.53 -16.30
N ALA A 195 -1.65 23.41 -15.32
CA ALA A 195 -1.82 23.07 -13.91
C ALA A 195 -3.25 22.61 -13.60
N ARG A 196 -4.27 23.28 -14.13
CA ARG A 196 -5.68 22.86 -13.96
C ARG A 196 -5.99 21.54 -14.65
N GLU A 197 -5.47 21.32 -15.86
CA GLU A 197 -5.62 20.05 -16.58
C GLU A 197 -4.96 18.89 -15.83
N ILE A 198 -3.75 19.08 -15.32
CA ILE A 198 -3.03 18.11 -14.49
C ILE A 198 -3.81 17.82 -13.20
N ASN A 199 -4.27 18.87 -12.52
CA ASN A 199 -5.02 18.74 -11.27
C ASN A 199 -6.31 17.93 -11.48
N ALA A 200 -7.08 18.21 -12.54
CA ALA A 200 -8.30 17.48 -12.87
C ALA A 200 -8.04 15.98 -13.14
N VAL A 201 -6.95 15.65 -13.84
CA VAL A 201 -6.55 14.26 -14.09
C VAL A 201 -6.10 13.57 -12.80
N LEU A 202 -5.27 14.23 -11.98
CA LEU A 202 -4.78 13.67 -10.72
C LEU A 202 -5.90 13.44 -9.70
N GLU A 203 -6.82 14.40 -9.55
CA GLU A 203 -7.99 14.27 -8.67
C GLU A 203 -8.88 13.10 -9.10
N GLY A 204 -9.15 12.99 -10.41
CA GLY A 204 -9.92 11.89 -10.98
C GLY A 204 -9.27 10.54 -10.70
N PHE A 205 -7.98 10.41 -11.05
CA PHE A 205 -7.20 9.20 -10.85
C PHE A 205 -7.16 8.76 -9.39
N VAL A 206 -6.84 9.66 -8.46
CA VAL A 206 -6.69 9.30 -7.03
C VAL A 206 -8.03 8.88 -6.45
N ARG A 207 -9.10 9.63 -6.72
CA ARG A 207 -10.44 9.27 -6.26
C ARG A 207 -10.85 7.91 -6.81
N GLY A 208 -10.61 7.67 -8.10
CA GLY A 208 -10.91 6.39 -8.72
C GLY A 208 -10.13 5.25 -8.09
N GLN A 209 -8.83 5.45 -7.89
CA GLN A 209 -7.93 4.44 -7.37
C GLN A 209 -8.21 4.09 -5.90
N VAL A 210 -8.54 5.07 -5.06
CA VAL A 210 -8.98 4.80 -3.68
C VAL A 210 -10.24 3.94 -3.66
N ILE A 211 -11.22 4.24 -4.54
CA ILE A 211 -12.43 3.43 -4.66
C ILE A 211 -12.10 2.01 -5.14
N VAL A 212 -11.23 1.87 -6.15
CA VAL A 212 -10.77 0.56 -6.66
C VAL A 212 -10.15 -0.26 -5.53
N CYS A 213 -9.22 0.32 -4.76
CA CYS A 213 -8.54 -0.35 -3.65
C CYS A 213 -9.53 -0.82 -2.57
N LEU A 214 -10.50 0.03 -2.21
CA LEU A 214 -11.51 -0.30 -1.22
C LEU A 214 -12.43 -1.42 -1.71
N VAL A 215 -12.91 -1.33 -2.96
CA VAL A 215 -13.81 -2.33 -3.54
C VAL A 215 -13.10 -3.69 -3.68
N LEU A 216 -11.87 -3.70 -4.22
CA LEU A 216 -11.08 -4.93 -4.34
C LEU A 216 -10.70 -5.50 -2.97
N GLY A 217 -10.31 -4.65 -2.03
CA GLY A 217 -10.04 -5.05 -0.65
C GLY A 217 -11.23 -5.77 -0.02
N VAL A 218 -12.45 -5.22 -0.18
CA VAL A 218 -13.68 -5.86 0.31
C VAL A 218 -13.97 -7.16 -0.44
N ILE A 219 -13.91 -7.17 -1.77
CA ILE A 219 -14.18 -8.37 -2.59
C ILE A 219 -13.24 -9.51 -2.20
N TYR A 220 -11.94 -9.25 -2.08
CA TYR A 220 -10.97 -10.27 -1.73
C TYR A 220 -11.07 -10.66 -0.26
N ALA A 221 -11.19 -9.70 0.66
CA ALA A 221 -11.31 -10.00 2.09
C ALA A 221 -12.53 -10.86 2.39
N VAL A 222 -13.70 -10.45 1.89
CA VAL A 222 -14.96 -11.17 2.11
C VAL A 222 -14.96 -12.47 1.32
N GLY A 223 -14.60 -12.44 0.03
CA GLY A 223 -14.59 -13.62 -0.83
C GLY A 223 -13.70 -14.73 -0.31
N LEU A 224 -12.45 -14.42 0.06
CA LEU A 224 -11.52 -15.42 0.60
C LEU A 224 -11.95 -15.94 1.98
N THR A 225 -12.52 -15.06 2.82
CA THR A 225 -13.04 -15.47 4.13
C THR A 225 -14.26 -16.39 3.98
N LEU A 226 -15.16 -16.12 3.03
CA LEU A 226 -16.34 -16.95 2.75
C LEU A 226 -15.97 -18.32 2.20
N VAL A 227 -14.90 -18.43 1.41
CA VAL A 227 -14.35 -19.72 0.96
C VAL A 227 -13.75 -20.51 2.14
N GLY A 228 -13.51 -19.87 3.29
CA GLY A 228 -12.91 -20.49 4.46
C GLY A 228 -11.38 -20.51 4.42
N LEU A 229 -10.76 -19.70 3.54
CA LEU A 229 -9.30 -19.59 3.49
C LEU A 229 -8.79 -18.95 4.78
N LYS A 230 -7.93 -19.66 5.51
CA LYS A 230 -7.26 -19.12 6.70
C LYS A 230 -6.43 -17.92 6.27
N PHE A 231 -6.51 -16.84 7.05
CA PHE A 231 -5.86 -15.57 6.74
C PHE A 231 -6.39 -14.87 5.47
N GLY A 232 -7.53 -15.32 4.92
CA GLY A 232 -8.16 -14.70 3.74
C GLY A 232 -8.46 -13.21 3.93
N LEU A 233 -8.80 -12.79 5.16
CA LEU A 233 -8.99 -11.39 5.50
C LEU A 233 -7.71 -10.56 5.34
N ILE A 234 -6.58 -10.97 5.93
CA ILE A 234 -5.27 -10.32 5.71
C ILE A 234 -4.97 -10.26 4.22
N VAL A 235 -5.02 -11.40 3.53
CA VAL A 235 -4.61 -11.50 2.13
C VAL A 235 -5.44 -10.57 1.27
N GLY A 236 -6.75 -10.53 1.50
CA GLY A 236 -7.66 -9.65 0.76
C GLY A 236 -7.44 -8.17 1.03
N ILE A 237 -7.25 -7.77 2.28
CA ILE A 237 -6.96 -6.37 2.65
C ILE A 237 -5.61 -5.93 2.04
N LEU A 238 -4.56 -6.73 2.19
CA LEU A 238 -3.25 -6.42 1.64
C LEU A 238 -3.29 -6.35 0.11
N ALA A 239 -3.97 -7.28 -0.55
CA ALA A 239 -4.19 -7.24 -1.99
C ALA A 239 -4.91 -5.94 -2.40
N GLY A 240 -5.98 -5.56 -1.71
CA GLY A 240 -6.70 -4.31 -1.96
C GLY A 240 -5.87 -3.05 -1.74
N ILE A 241 -5.05 -2.99 -0.69
CA ILE A 241 -4.15 -1.85 -0.41
C ILE A 241 -3.07 -1.76 -1.50
N ILE A 242 -2.43 -2.87 -1.84
CA ILE A 242 -1.36 -2.91 -2.83
C ILE A 242 -1.90 -2.64 -4.24
N SER A 243 -3.18 -2.89 -4.50
CA SER A 243 -3.86 -2.54 -5.75
C SER A 243 -3.90 -1.02 -6.01
N PHE A 244 -3.41 -0.18 -5.10
CA PHE A 244 -3.08 1.21 -5.40
C PHE A 244 -2.09 1.30 -6.58
N ILE A 245 -1.20 0.31 -6.73
CA ILE A 245 -0.48 0.07 -7.97
C ILE A 245 -1.30 -0.93 -8.80
N PRO A 246 -1.84 -0.52 -9.97
CA PRO A 246 -2.70 -1.38 -10.78
C PRO A 246 -2.09 -2.75 -11.04
N TYR A 247 -2.92 -3.80 -10.99
CA TYR A 247 -2.57 -5.22 -11.14
C TYR A 247 -1.65 -5.81 -10.05
N LEU A 248 -0.79 -5.02 -9.42
CA LEU A 248 0.21 -5.51 -8.47
C LEU A 248 -0.44 -6.16 -7.25
N GLY A 249 -1.50 -5.52 -6.72
CA GLY A 249 -2.23 -6.02 -5.56
C GLY A 249 -2.91 -7.36 -5.81
N THR A 250 -3.59 -7.50 -6.96
CA THR A 250 -4.18 -8.78 -7.33
C THR A 250 -3.11 -9.84 -7.61
N ILE A 251 -2.02 -9.53 -8.32
CA ILE A 251 -0.99 -10.53 -8.63
C ILE A 251 -0.37 -11.08 -7.34
N LEU A 252 0.06 -10.19 -6.44
CA LEU A 252 0.65 -10.60 -5.16
C LEU A 252 -0.37 -11.32 -4.28
N GLY A 253 -1.60 -10.78 -4.20
CA GLY A 253 -2.71 -11.41 -3.50
C GLY A 253 -3.03 -12.80 -4.03
N PHE A 254 -3.05 -12.97 -5.35
CA PHE A 254 -3.29 -14.24 -6.02
C PHE A 254 -2.21 -15.26 -5.72
N ILE A 255 -0.94 -14.88 -5.86
CA ILE A 255 0.19 -15.78 -5.56
C ILE A 255 0.12 -16.25 -4.11
N ILE A 256 -0.03 -15.32 -3.16
CA ILE A 256 -0.08 -15.64 -1.73
C ILE A 256 -1.34 -16.44 -1.39
N GLY A 257 -2.51 -16.01 -1.88
CA GLY A 257 -3.80 -16.64 -1.60
C GLY A 257 -3.92 -18.04 -2.18
N VAL A 258 -3.48 -18.25 -3.42
CA VAL A 258 -3.47 -19.58 -4.05
C VAL A 258 -2.44 -20.50 -3.41
N ALA A 259 -1.26 -19.99 -3.02
CA ALA A 259 -0.28 -20.79 -2.27
C ALA A 259 -0.87 -21.28 -0.93
N LEU A 260 -1.51 -20.39 -0.17
CA LEU A 260 -2.19 -20.77 1.07
C LEU A 260 -3.34 -21.76 0.82
N ALA A 261 -4.13 -21.56 -0.25
CA ALA A 261 -5.22 -22.46 -0.61
C ALA A 261 -4.73 -23.86 -0.97
N LEU A 262 -3.63 -23.96 -1.73
CA LEU A 262 -2.98 -25.22 -2.06
C LEU A 262 -2.54 -25.95 -0.79
N PHE A 263 -1.92 -25.27 0.16
CA PHE A 263 -1.50 -25.92 1.40
C PHE A 263 -2.65 -26.26 2.36
N GLN A 264 -3.72 -25.47 2.35
CA GLN A 264 -4.84 -25.65 3.27
C GLN A 264 -5.82 -26.72 2.79
N PHE A 265 -6.17 -26.71 1.51
CA PHE A 265 -7.31 -27.45 0.98
C PHE A 265 -6.92 -28.69 0.19
N TRP A 266 -5.64 -28.89 -0.16
CA TRP A 266 -5.23 -30.07 -0.93
C TRP A 266 -5.68 -31.40 -0.28
N PRO A 267 -6.25 -32.35 -1.04
CA PRO A 267 -6.45 -32.37 -2.50
C PRO A 267 -7.83 -31.87 -2.98
N ASP A 268 -8.57 -31.11 -2.18
CA ASP A 268 -9.86 -30.53 -2.58
C ASP A 268 -9.68 -29.40 -3.62
N TYR A 269 -9.71 -29.78 -4.89
CA TYR A 269 -9.62 -28.88 -6.03
C TYR A 269 -10.78 -27.88 -6.11
N VAL A 270 -11.94 -28.18 -5.50
CA VAL A 270 -13.11 -27.30 -5.56
C VAL A 270 -12.84 -26.02 -4.77
N GLN A 271 -12.33 -26.16 -3.54
CA GLN A 271 -12.02 -25.01 -2.69
C GLN A 271 -10.85 -24.17 -3.24
N ILE A 272 -9.84 -24.83 -3.82
CA ILE A 272 -8.74 -24.12 -4.51
C ILE A 272 -9.28 -23.36 -5.73
N GLY A 273 -10.17 -23.98 -6.51
CA GLY A 273 -10.84 -23.34 -7.64
C GLY A 273 -11.70 -22.15 -7.23
N MET A 274 -12.36 -22.20 -6.06
CA MET A 274 -13.11 -21.07 -5.51
C MET A 274 -12.21 -19.89 -5.16
N VAL A 275 -11.01 -20.12 -4.58
CA VAL A 275 -10.04 -19.05 -4.31
C VAL A 275 -9.58 -18.38 -5.60
N VAL A 276 -9.23 -19.17 -6.63
CA VAL A 276 -8.92 -18.66 -7.97
C VAL A 276 -10.09 -17.87 -8.54
N GLY A 277 -11.31 -18.37 -8.35
CA GLY A 277 -12.55 -17.70 -8.76
C GLY A 277 -12.74 -16.33 -8.11
N VAL A 278 -12.45 -16.17 -6.82
CA VAL A 278 -12.52 -14.87 -6.12
C VAL A 278 -11.58 -13.85 -6.76
N PHE A 279 -10.33 -14.23 -7.05
CA PHE A 279 -9.38 -13.33 -7.71
C PHE A 279 -9.77 -13.02 -9.16
N ALA A 280 -10.27 -14.01 -9.90
CA ALA A 280 -10.76 -13.84 -11.26
C ALA A 280 -11.96 -12.88 -11.31
N ILE A 281 -12.91 -13.00 -10.37
CA ILE A 281 -14.05 -12.09 -10.23
C ILE A 281 -13.56 -10.68 -9.91
N GLY A 282 -12.63 -10.52 -8.96
CA GLY A 282 -12.09 -9.20 -8.64
C GLY A 282 -11.36 -8.56 -9.82
N GLN A 283 -10.54 -9.31 -10.57
CA GLN A 283 -9.89 -8.81 -11.78
C GLN A 283 -10.89 -8.45 -12.89
N PHE A 284 -11.92 -9.27 -13.07
CA PHE A 284 -12.98 -8.98 -14.02
C PHE A 284 -13.69 -7.67 -13.66
N ILE A 285 -14.02 -7.47 -12.39
CA ILE A 285 -14.65 -6.23 -11.89
C ILE A 285 -13.70 -5.04 -12.06
N GLU A 286 -12.41 -5.19 -11.72
CA GLU A 286 -11.40 -4.14 -11.90
C GLU A 286 -11.32 -3.71 -13.37
N GLY A 287 -10.97 -4.65 -14.26
CA GLY A 287 -10.68 -4.33 -15.66
C GLY A 287 -11.89 -3.91 -16.49
N ASN A 288 -13.08 -4.43 -16.20
CA ASN A 288 -14.27 -4.15 -17.02
C ASN A 288 -15.18 -3.06 -16.44
N PHE A 289 -15.16 -2.83 -15.14
CA PHE A 289 -16.10 -1.90 -14.49
C PHE A 289 -15.41 -0.78 -13.72
N LEU A 290 -14.42 -1.10 -12.88
CA LEU A 290 -13.84 -0.10 -12.00
C LEU A 290 -12.88 0.81 -12.77
N SER A 291 -11.84 0.26 -13.40
CA SER A 291 -10.84 1.07 -14.08
C SER A 291 -11.47 1.97 -15.15
N PRO A 292 -12.31 1.50 -16.10
CA PRO A 292 -12.83 2.36 -17.16
C PRO A 292 -13.80 3.46 -16.70
N LYS A 293 -14.44 3.28 -15.52
CA LYS A 293 -15.44 4.24 -15.02
C LYS A 293 -14.88 5.20 -13.99
N LEU A 294 -13.78 4.83 -13.33
CA LEU A 294 -13.25 5.54 -12.17
C LEU A 294 -11.89 6.18 -12.43
N VAL A 295 -11.08 5.60 -13.32
CA VAL A 295 -9.68 5.98 -13.59
C VAL A 295 -9.53 6.36 -15.06
#